data_AF-A0A8H5K2C0-F1
#
_entry.id   AF-A0A8H5K2C0-F1
#
_cell.length_a   1.000
_cell.length_b   1.000
_cell.length_c   1.000
_cell.angle_alpha   90.00
_cell.angle_beta   90.00
_cell.angle_gamma   90.00
#
_symmetry.space_group_name_H-M   'P 1'
#
loop_
_entity.id
_entity.type
_entity.pdbx_description
1 polymer ?
#
loop_
_entity_poly.entity_id
_entity_poly.type
_entity_poly.pdbx_seq_one_letter_code
_entity_poly.pdbx_strand_id
1 'polypeptide(L)'
;MTTRDDPVALVAKANARGPTTGFTDVDDNAEPLPAGFDTKNAKIFTPLKVGDLTLQHRVVHAALGRSRAAHSTESPLAIKYFEQRTTPGALMIS
;
A
#
# COMPACT_ATOMS: atom_id res chain seq x y z
N MET A 1 -7.13 -17.17 41.45
CA MET A 1 -7.94 -16.34 40.55
C MET A 1 -6.99 -15.73 39.53
N THR A 2 -6.66 -16.51 38.49
CA THR A 2 -5.59 -16.18 37.54
C THR A 2 -6.11 -15.12 36.59
N THR A 3 -5.50 -13.93 36.63
CA THR A 3 -5.78 -12.82 35.73
C THR A 3 -5.59 -13.29 34.30
N ARG A 4 -6.68 -13.37 33.53
CA ARG A 4 -6.60 -13.58 32.07
C ARG A 4 -5.82 -12.40 31.50
N ASP A 5 -4.72 -12.69 30.82
CA ASP A 5 -3.96 -11.68 30.08
C ASP A 5 -4.89 -10.89 29.17
N ASP A 6 -4.70 -9.56 29.15
CA ASP A 6 -5.46 -8.65 28.31
C ASP A 6 -5.43 -9.14 26.85
N PRO A 7 -6.58 -9.38 26.19
CA PRO A 7 -6.61 -9.84 24.81
C PRO A 7 -5.85 -8.91 23.86
N VAL A 8 -5.75 -7.61 24.15
CA VAL A 8 -4.96 -6.67 23.35
C VAL A 8 -3.47 -6.98 23.46
N ALA A 9 -2.98 -7.25 24.68
CA ALA A 9 -1.59 -7.64 24.91
C ALA A 9 -1.27 -9.01 24.28
N LEU A 10 -2.22 -9.95 24.32
CA LEU A 10 -2.05 -11.27 23.72
C LEU A 10 -2.04 -11.21 22.18
N VAL A 11 -2.91 -10.37 21.60
CA VAL A 11 -2.94 -10.11 20.15
C VAL A 11 -1.69 -9.36 19.71
N ALA A 12 -1.21 -8.38 20.47
CA ALA A 12 0.04 -7.68 20.19
C ALA A 12 1.24 -8.65 20.23
N LYS A 13 1.27 -9.57 21.20
CA LYS A 13 2.33 -10.59 21.32
C LYS A 13 2.25 -11.68 20.25
N ALA A 14 1.05 -12.03 19.80
CA ALA A 14 0.84 -12.97 18.70
C ALA A 14 1.14 -12.33 17.32
N ASN A 15 0.86 -11.03 17.18
CA ASN A 15 1.18 -10.24 15.99
C ASN A 15 2.64 -9.78 15.96
N ALA A 16 3.34 -9.84 17.09
CA ALA A 16 4.79 -9.78 17.18
C ALA A 16 5.40 -11.07 16.62
N ARG A 17 5.16 -11.33 15.32
CA ARG A 17 6.18 -11.99 14.53
C ARG A 17 7.43 -11.12 14.71
N GLY A 18 8.49 -11.69 15.26
CA GLY A 18 9.80 -11.06 15.28
C GLY A 18 10.19 -10.56 13.88
N PRO A 19 11.23 -9.72 13.76
CA PRO A 19 11.57 -8.98 12.55
C PRO A 19 11.50 -9.94 11.36
N THR A 20 10.51 -9.72 10.51
CA THR A 20 10.25 -10.60 9.38
C THR A 20 11.31 -10.31 8.34
N THR A 21 12.46 -10.95 8.51
CA THR A 21 13.58 -10.94 7.58
C THR A 21 13.05 -11.20 6.19
N GLY A 22 13.01 -10.16 5.36
CA GLY A 22 12.88 -10.34 3.92
C GLY A 22 12.30 -9.19 3.13
N PHE A 23 11.41 -8.34 3.66
CA PHE A 23 10.79 -7.31 2.79
C PHE A 23 10.26 -6.03 3.45
N THR A 24 10.15 -5.93 4.77
CA THR A 24 9.52 -4.76 5.43
C THR A 24 10.26 -4.18 6.61
N ASP A 25 11.47 -4.65 6.91
CA ASP A 25 12.23 -4.07 8.00
C ASP A 25 12.94 -2.81 7.47
N VAL A 26 12.45 -1.65 7.93
CA VAL A 26 13.23 -0.41 7.93
C VAL A 26 14.51 -0.75 8.69
N ASP A 27 15.68 -0.60 8.06
CA ASP A 27 16.98 -0.83 8.71
C ASP A 27 16.99 -0.15 10.08
N ASP A 28 17.50 -0.84 11.11
CA ASP A 28 17.65 -0.26 12.46
C ASP A 28 18.54 1.00 12.44
N ASN A 29 19.35 1.17 11.38
CA ASN A 29 20.16 2.34 11.09
C ASN A 29 19.55 3.27 10.03
N ALA A 30 18.35 2.99 9.54
CA ALA A 30 17.67 3.88 8.61
C ALA A 30 17.47 5.23 9.29
N GLU A 31 18.06 6.26 8.69
CA GLU A 31 17.82 7.63 9.13
C GLU A 31 16.31 7.89 9.13
N PRO A 32 15.71 8.27 10.28
CA PRO A 32 14.30 8.58 10.32
C PRO A 32 14.02 9.69 9.31
N LEU A 33 12.99 9.48 8.48
CA LEU A 33 12.62 10.45 7.47
C LEU A 33 12.48 11.84 8.11
N PRO A 34 13.06 12.89 7.51
CA PRO A 34 13.05 14.22 8.09
C PRO A 34 11.61 14.63 8.39
N ALA A 35 11.36 15.13 9.60
CA ALA A 35 10.03 15.42 10.14
C ALA A 35 9.23 16.49 9.35
N GLY A 36 9.82 17.08 8.32
CA GLY A 36 9.20 18.10 7.47
C GLY A 36 9.30 17.73 5.99
N PHE A 37 8.62 16.66 5.54
CA PHE A 37 8.36 16.52 4.12
C PHE A 37 7.25 17.50 3.72
N ASP A 38 7.58 18.43 2.82
CA ASP A 38 6.60 19.36 2.26
C ASP A 38 5.64 18.61 1.34
N THR A 39 4.56 18.10 1.93
CA THR A 39 3.48 17.39 1.23
C THR A 39 2.74 18.28 0.24
N LYS A 40 2.76 19.61 0.42
CA LYS A 40 2.03 20.56 -0.44
C LYS A 40 2.76 20.79 -1.75
N ASN A 41 4.09 20.85 -1.73
CA ASN A 41 4.91 21.08 -2.93
C ASN A 41 5.58 19.81 -3.48
N ALA A 42 5.21 18.64 -2.96
CA ALA A 42 5.78 17.38 -3.41
C ALA A 42 5.48 17.13 -4.89
N LYS A 43 6.53 16.98 -5.70
CA LYS A 43 6.43 16.72 -7.16
C LYS A 43 5.56 15.51 -7.49
N ILE A 44 5.47 14.54 -6.58
CA ILE A 44 4.66 13.32 -6.75
C ILE A 44 3.16 13.60 -6.90
N PHE A 45 2.66 14.72 -6.35
CA PHE A 45 1.26 15.13 -6.45
C PHE A 45 1.00 16.17 -7.55
N THR A 46 2.00 16.48 -8.37
CA THR A 46 1.83 17.39 -9.50
C THR A 46 1.28 16.66 -10.73
N PRO A 47 0.41 17.28 -11.53
CA PRO A 47 -0.10 16.68 -12.76
C PRO A 47 1.00 16.29 -13.75
N LEU A 48 0.73 15.28 -14.57
CA LEU A 48 1.65 14.78 -15.59
C LEU A 48 0.87 14.40 -16.87
N LYS A 49 1.28 14.94 -18.02
CA LYS A 49 0.76 14.53 -19.32
C LYS A 49 1.55 13.34 -19.85
N VAL A 50 0.87 12.24 -20.16
CA VAL A 50 1.45 11.00 -20.70
C VAL A 50 0.70 10.67 -21.99
N GLY A 51 1.32 10.99 -23.14
CA GLY A 51 0.64 10.92 -24.44
C GLY A 51 -0.60 11.82 -24.44
N ASP A 52 -1.77 11.23 -24.69
CA ASP A 52 -3.06 11.93 -24.71
C ASP A 52 -3.74 11.98 -23.33
N LEU A 53 -3.21 11.28 -22.34
CA LEU A 53 -3.77 11.24 -20.98
C LEU A 53 -3.15 12.35 -20.12
N THR A 54 -3.98 13.01 -19.31
CA THR A 54 -3.53 13.97 -18.28
C THR A 54 -3.80 13.38 -16.91
N LEU A 55 -2.74 12.97 -16.21
CA LEU A 55 -2.81 12.43 -14.86
C LEU A 55 -2.83 13.57 -13.84
N GLN A 56 -3.62 13.42 -12.77
CA GLN A 56 -3.67 14.41 -11.69
C GLN A 56 -2.49 14.30 -10.72
N HIS A 57 -1.88 13.12 -10.64
CA HIS A 57 -0.72 12.85 -9.82
C HIS A 57 0.18 11.79 -10.46
N ARG A 58 1.39 11.63 -9.91
CA ARG A 58 2.42 10.71 -10.43
C ARG A 58 2.48 9.39 -9.68
N VAL A 59 1.54 9.13 -8.77
CA VAL A 59 1.35 7.82 -8.13
C VAL A 59 0.63 6.89 -9.09
N VAL A 60 1.20 5.71 -9.34
CA VAL A 60 0.71 4.73 -10.32
C VAL A 60 0.48 3.39 -9.62
N HIS A 61 -0.58 2.69 -10.00
CA HIS A 61 -0.75 1.28 -9.64
C HIS A 61 -0.09 0.40 -10.69
N ALA A 62 1.02 -0.25 -10.32
CA ALA A 62 1.75 -1.16 -11.19
C ALA A 62 0.95 -2.43 -11.50
N ALA A 63 1.33 -3.14 -12.57
CA ALA A 63 0.79 -4.47 -12.88
C ALA A 63 1.25 -5.47 -11.82
N LEU A 64 0.30 -6.07 -11.10
CA LEU A 64 0.58 -6.96 -9.98
C LEU A 64 -0.20 -8.27 -10.15
N GLY A 65 0.53 -9.38 -10.37
CA GLY A 65 -0.04 -10.72 -10.36
C GLY A 65 -0.55 -11.08 -8.96
N ARG A 66 -1.88 -11.15 -8.79
CA ARG A 66 -2.49 -11.48 -7.49
C ARG A 66 -2.97 -12.93 -7.39
N SER A 67 -3.19 -13.66 -8.48
CA SER A 67 -3.77 -15.02 -8.44
C SER A 67 -5.16 -15.08 -7.78
N ARG A 68 -5.99 -14.05 -8.00
CA ARG A 68 -7.42 -14.01 -7.59
C ARG A 68 -8.40 -14.14 -8.77
N ALA A 69 -7.88 -14.31 -9.98
CA ALA A 69 -8.68 -14.67 -11.16
C ALA A 69 -8.96 -16.18 -11.15
N ALA A 70 -10.17 -16.58 -11.53
CA ALA A 70 -10.58 -17.98 -11.60
C ALA A 70 -10.74 -18.37 -13.08
N HIS A 71 -10.12 -19.48 -13.50
CA HIS A 71 -10.17 -19.95 -14.89
C HIS A 71 -9.81 -18.86 -15.92
N SER A 72 -8.76 -18.09 -15.63
CA SER A 72 -8.33 -16.94 -16.47
C SER A 72 -9.41 -15.86 -16.67
N THR A 73 -10.45 -15.87 -15.84
CA THR A 73 -11.52 -14.88 -15.82
C THR A 73 -11.41 -14.04 -14.55
N GLU A 74 -11.58 -12.74 -14.70
CA GLU A 74 -11.61 -11.83 -13.56
C GLU A 74 -12.74 -12.18 -12.59
N SER A 75 -12.41 -12.28 -11.30
CA SER A 75 -13.40 -12.51 -10.26
C SER A 75 -14.03 -11.18 -9.83
N PRO A 76 -15.24 -11.19 -9.20
CA PRO A 76 -15.83 -9.99 -8.62
C PRO A 76 -14.94 -9.25 -7.60
N LEU A 77 -13.93 -9.94 -7.05
CA LEU A 77 -12.93 -9.33 -6.17
C LEU A 77 -12.06 -8.30 -6.89
N ALA A 78 -11.86 -8.44 -8.20
CA ALA A 78 -11.12 -7.47 -9.01
C ALA A 78 -11.78 -6.09 -8.98
N ILE A 79 -13.12 -6.04 -9.03
CA ILE A 79 -13.89 -4.79 -8.95
C ILE A 79 -13.56 -4.07 -7.64
N LYS A 80 -13.71 -4.77 -6.49
CA LYS A 80 -13.42 -4.18 -5.18
C LYS A 80 -11.94 -3.80 -5.04
N TYR A 81 -11.06 -4.61 -5.62
CA TYR A 81 -9.62 -4.40 -5.57
C TYR A 81 -9.19 -3.08 -6.25
N PHE A 82 -9.68 -2.83 -7.46
CA PHE A 82 -9.39 -1.60 -8.20
C PHE A 82 -10.17 -0.40 -7.66
N GLU A 83 -11.42 -0.59 -7.23
CA GLU A 83 -12.23 0.48 -6.61
C GLU A 83 -11.52 1.09 -5.39
N GLN A 84 -10.93 0.25 -4.52
CA GLN A 84 -10.20 0.71 -3.33
C GLN A 84 -8.93 1.51 -3.63
N ARG A 85 -8.37 1.38 -4.84
CA ARG A 85 -7.04 1.93 -5.21
C ARG A 85 -7.12 3.02 -6.26
N THR A 86 -8.30 3.21 -6.85
CA THR A 86 -8.53 4.22 -7.87
C THR A 86 -8.71 5.59 -7.23
N THR A 87 -8.05 6.58 -7.80
CA THR A 87 -8.21 8.00 -7.47
C THR A 87 -8.43 8.80 -8.76
N PRO A 88 -9.02 10.00 -8.70
CA PRO A 88 -9.28 10.80 -9.90
C PRO A 88 -8.00 11.08 -10.70
N GLY A 89 -8.01 10.75 -11.99
CA GLY A 89 -6.85 10.96 -12.87
C GLY A 89 -5.61 10.12 -12.52
N ALA A 90 -5.78 9.01 -11.81
CA ALA A 90 -4.72 8.04 -11.57
C ALA A 90 -4.49 7.12 -12.77
N LEU A 91 -3.24 6.67 -12.93
CA LEU A 91 -2.91 5.60 -13.86
C LEU A 91 -2.98 4.24 -13.14
N MET A 92 -3.79 3.34 -13.67
CA MET A 92 -3.97 1.96 -13.21
C MET A 92 -3.49 0.99 -14.30
N ILE A 93 -2.63 0.03 -13.95
CA ILE A 93 -2.17 -1.03 -14.85
C ILE A 93 -2.66 -2.35 -14.27
N SER A 94 -3.38 -3.14 -15.07
CA SER A 94 -3.91 -4.46 -14.68
C SER A 94 -2.92 -5.58 -14.96
#